data_AF-A0A916VKC6-F1
#
_entry.id   AF-A0A916VKC6-F1
#
_cell.length_a   1.000
_cell.length_b   1.000
_cell.length_c   1.000
_cell.angle_alpha   90.00
_cell.angle_beta   90.00
_cell.angle_gamma   90.00
#
_symmetry.space_group_name_H-M   'P 1'
#
loop_
_entity.id
_entity.type
_entity.pdbx_description
1 polymer ?
#
loop_
_entity_poly.entity_id
_entity_poly.type
_entity_poly.pdbx_seq_one_letter_code
_entity_poly.pdbx_strand_id
1 'polypeptide(L)'
;MEPSASNLLKFLREIMEMGKAAQTDLQNNKKEIHQKAIEMIELLPESLRKSLYILAKQATTKISVTGNALHQFQKEIEIWFDSGMERAAGVYKRNAKGVAFLIGVIIAIVANVDTLNMVDNLSKDSLMRATINSYSQELINNNSNPSELEIGDIQNQVNAALENLELPIGWGQEQTNKTSVSKSITYLEGLKKILGWLISGIAISMGGHFWFNLLENIYRVKK
;
A
#
# COMPACT_ATOMS: atom_id res chain seq x y z
N MET A 1 -14.57 -24.40 -9.49
CA MET A 1 -15.01 -23.48 -10.56
C MET A 1 -15.53 -22.24 -9.88
N GLU A 2 -14.74 -21.16 -9.85
CA GLU A 2 -15.18 -19.92 -9.20
C GLU A 2 -16.30 -19.28 -10.03
N PRO A 3 -17.51 -19.08 -9.47
CA PRO A 3 -18.52 -18.29 -10.14
C PRO A 3 -18.01 -16.85 -10.25
N SER A 4 -17.41 -16.50 -11.38
CA SER A 4 -16.93 -15.15 -11.65
C SER A 4 -18.10 -14.18 -11.55
N ALA A 5 -17.96 -13.11 -10.76
CA ALA A 5 -18.97 -12.06 -10.61
C ALA A 5 -19.45 -11.50 -11.96
N SER A 6 -18.58 -11.51 -12.98
CA SER A 6 -18.91 -11.13 -14.35
C SER A 6 -19.97 -12.02 -15.00
N ASN A 7 -19.90 -13.35 -14.80
CA ASN A 7 -20.87 -14.31 -15.32
C ASN A 7 -22.23 -14.14 -14.66
N LEU A 8 -22.23 -13.87 -13.34
CA LEU A 8 -23.46 -13.58 -12.59
C LEU A 8 -24.10 -12.26 -13.04
N LEU A 9 -23.31 -11.20 -13.22
CA LEU A 9 -23.81 -9.90 -13.70
C LEU A 9 -24.40 -10.01 -15.11
N LYS A 10 -23.75 -10.77 -15.99
CA LYS A 10 -24.25 -11.03 -17.36
C LYS A 10 -25.59 -11.74 -17.32
N PHE A 11 -25.70 -12.79 -16.51
CA PHE A 11 -26.94 -13.54 -16.31
C PHE A 11 -28.07 -12.68 -15.72
N LEU A 12 -27.79 -11.89 -14.68
CA LEU A 12 -28.77 -10.97 -14.09
C LEU A 12 -29.25 -9.95 -15.11
N ARG A 13 -28.35 -9.45 -15.96
CA ARG A 13 -28.70 -8.57 -17.06
C ARG A 13 -29.61 -9.24 -18.07
N GLU A 14 -29.32 -10.47 -18.48
CA GLU A 14 -30.17 -11.24 -19.40
C GLU A 14 -31.58 -11.49 -18.84
N ILE A 15 -31.71 -11.78 -17.55
CA ILE A 15 -33.02 -11.90 -16.88
C ILE A 15 -33.78 -10.57 -16.87
N MET A 16 -33.10 -9.46 -16.55
CA MET A 16 -33.73 -8.14 -16.54
C MET A 16 -34.17 -7.69 -17.94
N GLU A 17 -33.37 -7.96 -18.97
CA GLU A 17 -33.72 -7.68 -20.36
C GLU A 17 -34.89 -8.56 -20.84
N MET A 18 -34.93 -9.86 -20.44
CA MET A 18 -36.10 -10.71 -20.68
C MET A 18 -37.35 -10.16 -19.98
N GLY A 19 -37.22 -9.66 -18.75
CA GLY A 19 -38.33 -9.04 -18.02
C GLY A 19 -38.86 -7.79 -18.73
N LYS A 20 -37.98 -6.95 -19.29
CA LYS A 20 -38.36 -5.75 -20.04
C LYS A 20 -39.07 -6.13 -21.34
N ALA A 21 -38.49 -7.05 -22.11
CA ALA A 21 -39.09 -7.56 -23.35
C ALA A 21 -40.44 -8.23 -23.08
N ALA A 22 -40.56 -9.01 -22.02
CA ALA A 22 -41.81 -9.63 -21.60
C ALA A 22 -42.88 -8.60 -21.25
N GLN A 23 -42.51 -7.51 -20.59
CA GLN A 23 -43.43 -6.43 -20.25
C GLN A 23 -43.92 -5.66 -21.48
N THR A 24 -43.09 -5.57 -22.54
CA THR A 24 -43.44 -4.94 -23.81
C THR A 24 -44.29 -5.86 -24.71
N ASP A 25 -44.01 -7.17 -24.72
CA ASP A 25 -44.63 -8.18 -25.61
C ASP A 25 -45.55 -9.20 -24.90
N LEU A 26 -46.24 -8.75 -23.84
CA LEU A 26 -47.01 -9.57 -22.89
C LEU A 26 -48.03 -10.58 -23.48
N GLN A 27 -48.38 -10.49 -24.78
CA GLN A 27 -49.41 -11.32 -25.41
C GLN A 27 -48.90 -12.56 -26.17
N ASN A 28 -47.72 -12.55 -26.81
CA ASN A 28 -47.40 -13.60 -27.79
C ASN A 28 -46.47 -14.72 -27.30
N ASN A 29 -45.63 -14.51 -26.27
CA ASN A 29 -44.60 -15.50 -25.91
C ASN A 29 -44.41 -15.76 -24.41
N LYS A 30 -45.47 -15.54 -23.62
CA LYS A 30 -45.45 -15.66 -22.14
C LYS A 30 -44.92 -17.02 -21.66
N LYS A 31 -45.26 -18.12 -22.35
CA LYS A 31 -44.90 -19.49 -21.94
C LYS A 31 -43.40 -19.78 -22.10
N GLU A 32 -42.79 -19.34 -23.20
CA GLU A 32 -41.36 -19.54 -23.47
C GLU A 32 -40.49 -18.72 -22.52
N ILE A 33 -40.91 -17.49 -22.22
CA ILE A 33 -40.21 -16.57 -21.30
C ILE A 33 -40.21 -17.11 -19.87
N HIS A 34 -41.35 -17.61 -19.38
CA HIS A 34 -41.41 -18.21 -18.04
C HIS A 34 -40.51 -19.45 -17.93
N GLN A 35 -40.45 -20.27 -18.98
CA GLN A 35 -39.69 -21.52 -18.96
C GLN A 35 -38.18 -21.27 -18.97
N LYS A 36 -37.70 -20.36 -19.82
CA LYS A 36 -36.29 -19.90 -19.79
C LYS A 36 -35.92 -19.25 -18.46
N ALA A 37 -36.81 -18.46 -17.88
CA ALA A 37 -36.56 -17.84 -16.57
C ALA A 37 -36.42 -18.87 -15.45
N ILE A 38 -37.24 -19.92 -15.44
CA ILE A 38 -37.15 -21.01 -14.45
C ILE A 38 -35.83 -21.78 -14.60
N GLU A 39 -35.47 -22.16 -15.83
CA GLU A 39 -34.23 -22.88 -16.13
C GLU A 39 -33.00 -22.08 -15.68
N MET A 40 -33.01 -20.77 -15.93
CA MET A 40 -31.99 -19.84 -15.47
C MET A 40 -31.91 -19.77 -13.93
N ILE A 41 -33.03 -19.69 -13.23
CA ILE A 41 -33.07 -19.63 -11.76
C ILE A 41 -32.60 -20.94 -11.11
N GLU A 42 -32.80 -22.07 -11.77
CA GLU A 42 -32.32 -23.38 -11.29
C GLU A 42 -30.79 -23.50 -11.35
N LEU A 43 -30.12 -22.78 -12.25
CA LEU A 43 -28.66 -22.72 -12.33
C LEU A 43 -28.02 -21.92 -11.18
N LEU A 44 -28.82 -21.23 -10.36
CA LEU A 44 -28.33 -20.39 -9.27
C LEU A 44 -28.09 -21.18 -7.98
N PRO A 45 -27.03 -20.84 -7.22
CA PRO A 45 -26.85 -21.31 -5.86
C PRO A 45 -28.07 -20.96 -4.97
N GLU A 46 -28.44 -21.88 -4.08
CA GLU A 46 -29.58 -21.72 -3.16
C GLU A 46 -29.56 -20.40 -2.36
N SER A 47 -28.37 -19.94 -1.97
CA SER A 47 -28.19 -18.67 -1.26
C SER A 47 -28.60 -17.47 -2.11
N LEU A 48 -28.19 -17.45 -3.38
CA LEU A 48 -28.50 -16.36 -4.31
C LEU A 48 -29.98 -16.36 -4.67
N ARG A 49 -30.59 -17.54 -4.85
CA ARG A 49 -32.03 -17.68 -5.10
C ARG A 49 -32.85 -17.05 -3.98
N LYS A 50 -32.48 -17.34 -2.72
CA LYS A 50 -33.14 -16.75 -1.54
C LYS A 50 -32.96 -15.24 -1.48
N SER A 51 -31.76 -14.72 -1.74
CA SER A 51 -31.51 -13.27 -1.77
C SER A 51 -32.34 -12.58 -2.86
N LEU A 52 -32.34 -13.11 -4.09
CA LEU A 52 -33.13 -12.55 -5.19
C LEU A 52 -34.63 -12.61 -4.92
N TYR A 53 -35.12 -13.69 -4.31
CA TYR A 53 -36.52 -13.79 -3.87
C TYR A 53 -36.88 -12.70 -2.85
N ILE A 54 -36.01 -12.45 -1.86
CA ILE A 54 -36.21 -11.38 -0.87
C ILE A 54 -36.23 -10.00 -1.54
N LEU A 55 -35.28 -9.74 -2.45
CA LEU A 55 -35.20 -8.48 -3.18
C LEU A 55 -36.42 -8.27 -4.09
N ALA A 56 -36.91 -9.32 -4.75
CA ALA A 56 -38.12 -9.28 -5.55
C ALA A 56 -39.34 -8.94 -4.69
N LYS A 57 -39.48 -9.59 -3.52
CA LYS A 57 -40.53 -9.30 -2.56
C LYS A 57 -40.44 -7.85 -2.06
N GLN A 58 -39.25 -7.39 -1.68
CA GLN A 58 -39.02 -6.00 -1.25
C GLN A 58 -39.34 -4.99 -2.35
N ALA A 59 -38.97 -5.29 -3.59
CA ALA A 59 -39.29 -4.45 -4.74
C ALA A 59 -40.80 -4.29 -4.90
N THR A 60 -41.58 -5.39 -4.85
CA THR A 60 -43.05 -5.31 -4.93
C THR A 60 -43.68 -4.48 -3.82
N THR A 61 -43.11 -4.51 -2.61
CA THR A 61 -43.61 -3.71 -1.47
C THR A 61 -43.24 -2.22 -1.55
N LYS A 62 -42.18 -1.86 -2.28
CA LYS A 62 -41.68 -0.49 -2.43
C LYS A 62 -42.18 0.22 -3.69
N ILE A 63 -43.05 -0.41 -4.48
CA ILE A 63 -43.64 0.21 -5.68
C ILE A 63 -44.49 1.41 -5.24
N SER A 64 -44.01 2.62 -5.52
CA SER A 64 -44.86 3.81 -5.55
C SER A 64 -45.79 3.75 -6.76
N VAL A 65 -46.97 4.37 -6.68
CA VAL A 65 -48.11 4.29 -7.62
C VAL A 65 -47.75 4.54 -9.11
N THR A 66 -46.53 5.00 -9.42
CA THR A 66 -46.04 5.33 -10.76
C THR A 66 -44.83 4.49 -11.22
N GLY A 67 -44.30 3.58 -10.37
CA GLY A 67 -43.06 2.85 -10.61
C GLY A 67 -43.23 1.46 -11.23
N ASN A 68 -42.43 1.13 -12.24
CA ASN A 68 -42.35 -0.22 -12.79
C ASN A 68 -41.70 -1.20 -11.79
N ALA A 69 -42.40 -2.29 -11.43
CA ALA A 69 -41.93 -3.34 -10.54
C ALA A 69 -40.55 -3.90 -10.94
N LEU A 70 -40.30 -4.03 -12.24
CA LEU A 70 -39.04 -4.51 -12.77
C LEU A 70 -37.89 -3.52 -12.53
N HIS A 71 -38.16 -2.23 -12.70
CA HIS A 71 -37.18 -1.18 -12.45
C HIS A 71 -36.85 -1.09 -10.96
N GLN A 72 -37.85 -1.20 -10.08
CA GLN A 72 -37.59 -1.24 -8.64
C GLN A 72 -36.76 -2.48 -8.26
N PHE A 73 -37.06 -3.64 -8.83
CA PHE A 73 -36.28 -4.86 -8.59
C PHE A 73 -34.82 -4.71 -9.03
N GLN A 74 -34.58 -4.16 -10.23
CA GLN A 74 -33.23 -3.83 -10.70
C GLN A 74 -32.48 -2.95 -9.68
N LYS A 75 -33.14 -1.89 -9.18
CA LYS A 75 -32.55 -0.97 -8.20
C LYS A 75 -32.18 -1.64 -6.88
N GLU A 76 -33.02 -2.56 -6.38
CA GLU A 76 -32.69 -3.29 -5.14
C GLU A 76 -31.50 -4.25 -5.33
N ILE A 77 -31.33 -4.85 -6.53
CA ILE A 77 -30.14 -5.66 -6.85
C ILE A 77 -28.87 -4.80 -6.86
N GLU A 78 -28.92 -3.62 -7.48
CA GLU A 78 -27.80 -2.67 -7.52
C GLU A 78 -27.35 -2.30 -6.11
N ILE A 79 -28.29 -1.87 -5.26
CA ILE A 79 -28.00 -1.51 -3.86
C ILE A 79 -27.41 -2.69 -3.08
N TRP A 80 -27.96 -3.89 -3.24
CA TRP A 80 -27.48 -5.09 -2.56
C TRP A 80 -26.05 -5.45 -3.00
N PHE A 81 -25.76 -5.36 -4.31
CA PHE A 81 -24.45 -5.64 -4.87
C PHE A 81 -23.43 -4.60 -4.39
N ASP A 82 -23.73 -3.32 -4.50
CA ASP A 82 -22.85 -2.23 -4.05
C ASP A 82 -22.50 -2.36 -2.58
N SER A 83 -23.50 -2.65 -1.74
CA SER A 83 -23.30 -2.91 -0.32
C SER A 83 -22.40 -4.13 -0.07
N GLY A 84 -22.55 -5.18 -0.89
CA GLY A 84 -21.69 -6.37 -0.85
C GLY A 84 -20.25 -6.05 -1.25
N MET A 85 -20.08 -5.29 -2.32
CA MET A 85 -18.78 -4.85 -2.83
C MET A 85 -18.06 -3.92 -1.86
N GLU A 86 -18.76 -2.98 -1.22
CA GLU A 86 -18.17 -2.09 -0.22
C GLU A 86 -17.58 -2.90 0.96
N ARG A 87 -18.32 -3.89 1.46
CA ARG A 87 -17.83 -4.79 2.51
C ARG A 87 -16.64 -5.62 2.05
N ALA A 88 -16.71 -6.21 0.85
CA ALA A 88 -15.63 -7.02 0.29
C ALA A 88 -14.36 -6.19 0.06
N ALA A 89 -14.51 -5.00 -0.52
CA ALA A 89 -13.43 -4.04 -0.73
C ALA A 89 -12.82 -3.58 0.61
N GLY A 90 -13.64 -3.38 1.64
CA GLY A 90 -13.18 -3.07 2.99
C GLY A 90 -12.29 -4.16 3.58
N VAL A 91 -12.69 -5.42 3.47
CA VAL A 91 -11.88 -6.57 3.91
C VAL A 91 -10.58 -6.65 3.13
N TYR A 92 -10.62 -6.53 1.80
CA TYR A 92 -9.43 -6.54 0.96
C TYR A 92 -8.46 -5.41 1.32
N LYS A 93 -8.97 -4.17 1.46
CA LYS A 93 -8.16 -3.00 1.80
C LYS A 93 -7.49 -3.13 3.17
N ARG A 94 -8.20 -3.71 4.16
CA ARG A 94 -7.63 -3.94 5.50
C ARG A 94 -6.52 -5.00 5.45
N ASN A 95 -6.76 -6.09 4.73
CA ASN A 95 -5.79 -7.19 4.65
C ASN A 95 -4.56 -6.79 3.82
N ALA A 96 -4.75 -6.06 2.71
CA ALA A 96 -3.69 -5.57 1.85
C ALA A 96 -2.70 -4.66 2.59
N LYS A 97 -3.18 -3.83 3.53
CA LYS A 97 -2.31 -3.01 4.39
C LYS A 97 -1.37 -3.87 5.24
N GLY A 98 -1.88 -4.95 5.84
CA GLY A 98 -1.06 -5.87 6.64
C GLY A 98 -0.02 -6.61 5.79
N VAL A 99 -0.42 -7.07 4.60
CA VAL A 99 0.49 -7.72 3.64
C VAL A 99 1.58 -6.75 3.17
N ALA A 100 1.22 -5.50 2.83
CA ALA A 100 2.17 -4.46 2.43
C ALA A 100 3.17 -4.13 3.54
N PHE A 101 2.71 -4.06 4.79
CA PHE A 101 3.57 -3.89 5.96
C PHE A 101 4.56 -5.05 6.11
N LEU A 102 4.08 -6.28 6.02
CA LEU A 102 4.90 -7.48 6.15
C LEU A 102 5.97 -7.54 5.04
N ILE A 103 5.59 -7.25 3.79
CA ILE A 103 6.53 -7.16 2.66
C ILE A 103 7.58 -6.08 2.92
N GLY A 104 7.17 -4.88 3.37
CA GLY A 104 8.09 -3.80 3.70
C GLY A 104 9.11 -4.19 4.77
N VAL A 105 8.67 -4.87 5.83
CA VAL A 105 9.55 -5.39 6.88
C VAL A 105 10.50 -6.46 6.34
N ILE A 106 10.02 -7.40 5.53
CA ILE A 106 10.89 -8.42 4.91
C ILE A 106 11.96 -7.75 4.05
N ILE A 107 11.59 -6.77 3.22
CA ILE A 107 12.54 -6.05 2.37
C ILE A 107 13.58 -5.33 3.24
N ALA A 108 13.16 -4.65 4.31
CA ALA A 108 14.07 -3.97 5.23
C ALA A 108 15.07 -4.93 5.90
N ILE A 109 14.60 -6.11 6.34
CA ILE A 109 15.45 -7.15 6.92
C ILE A 109 16.42 -7.70 5.87
N VAL A 110 15.93 -8.12 4.70
CA VAL A 110 16.76 -8.70 3.63
C VAL A 110 17.83 -7.72 3.18
N ALA A 111 17.49 -6.45 3.04
CA ALA A 111 18.42 -5.38 2.67
C ALA A 111 19.27 -4.87 3.86
N ASN A 112 19.03 -5.35 5.08
CA ASN A 112 19.62 -4.85 6.33
C ASN A 112 19.59 -3.32 6.44
N VAL A 113 18.46 -2.71 6.02
CA VAL A 113 18.27 -1.26 6.08
C VAL A 113 17.72 -0.94 7.46
N ASP A 114 18.58 -0.42 8.33
CA ASP A 114 18.22 0.12 9.64
C ASP A 114 18.30 1.65 9.58
N THR A 115 17.14 2.31 9.63
CA THR A 115 17.06 3.79 9.60
C THR A 115 17.84 4.45 10.74
N LEU A 116 17.83 3.87 11.94
CA LEU A 116 18.50 4.47 13.10
C LEU A 116 20.02 4.40 12.93
N ASN A 117 20.53 3.24 12.51
CA ASN A 117 21.95 3.06 12.22
C ASN A 117 22.40 3.95 11.03
N MET A 118 21.55 4.06 10.00
CA MET A 118 21.84 4.89 8.84
C MET A 118 21.94 6.39 9.20
N VAL A 119 21.06 6.90 10.06
CA VAL A 119 21.11 8.30 10.55
C VAL A 119 22.35 8.55 11.41
N ASP A 120 22.68 7.63 12.32
CA ASP A 120 23.86 7.74 13.18
C ASP A 120 25.17 7.74 12.36
N ASN A 121 25.24 6.99 11.27
CA ASN A 121 26.42 6.93 10.41
C ASN A 121 26.52 8.11 9.44
N LEU A 122 25.40 8.54 8.84
CA LEU A 122 25.39 9.74 7.98
C LEU A 122 25.75 11.02 8.76
N SER A 123 25.22 11.15 9.99
CA SER A 123 25.50 12.32 10.82
C SER A 123 26.97 12.41 11.25
N LYS A 124 27.62 11.28 11.57
CA LYS A 124 29.05 11.25 11.90
C LYS A 124 29.95 11.54 10.71
N ASP A 125 29.66 10.98 9.54
CA ASP A 125 30.48 11.23 8.34
C ASP A 125 30.37 12.68 7.86
N SER A 126 29.16 13.27 7.85
CA SER A 126 28.98 14.69 7.50
C SER A 126 29.72 15.65 8.44
N LEU A 127 29.73 15.37 9.74
CA LEU A 127 30.49 16.15 10.73
C LEU A 127 31.99 16.00 10.52
N MET A 128 32.48 14.79 10.29
CA MET A 128 33.89 14.53 10.00
C MET A 128 34.35 15.27 8.73
N ARG A 129 33.56 15.21 7.66
CA ARG A 129 33.81 15.93 6.39
C ARG A 129 33.81 17.44 6.60
N ALA A 130 32.87 17.98 7.38
CA ALA A 130 32.83 19.41 7.69
C ALA A 130 34.08 19.86 8.47
N THR A 131 34.53 19.07 9.44
CA THR A 131 35.75 19.33 10.21
C THR A 131 37.02 19.25 9.35
N ILE A 132 37.14 18.25 8.47
CA ILE A 132 38.27 18.15 7.52
C ILE A 132 38.29 19.37 6.58
N ASN A 133 37.14 19.77 6.07
CA ASN A 133 37.03 20.96 5.21
C ASN A 133 37.42 22.25 5.95
N SER A 134 37.02 22.41 7.22
CA SER A 134 37.42 23.58 8.01
C SER A 134 38.92 23.62 8.30
N TYR A 135 39.52 22.49 8.68
CA TYR A 135 40.98 22.41 8.87
C TYR A 135 41.73 22.66 7.57
N SER A 136 41.22 22.16 6.43
CA SER A 136 41.82 22.40 5.12
C SER A 136 41.76 23.89 4.73
N GLN A 137 40.66 24.58 5.01
CA GLN A 137 40.53 26.03 4.80
C GLN A 137 41.48 26.83 5.69
N GLU A 138 41.70 26.40 6.94
CA GLU A 138 42.65 27.03 7.85
C GLU A 138 44.10 26.88 7.36
N LEU A 139 44.48 25.70 6.83
CA LEU A 139 45.79 25.46 6.24
C LEU A 139 46.06 26.30 4.99
N ILE A 140 45.03 26.52 4.16
CA ILE A 140 45.09 27.39 2.96
C ILE A 140 45.25 28.85 3.37
N ASN A 141 44.53 29.30 4.41
CA ASN A 141 44.57 30.70 4.85
C ASN A 141 45.86 31.05 5.58
N ASN A 142 46.49 30.09 6.27
CA ASN A 142 47.73 30.31 7.01
C ASN A 142 49.02 30.11 6.17
N ASN A 143 48.94 29.61 4.93
CA ASN A 143 50.10 29.45 4.04
C ASN A 143 50.02 30.36 2.81
N SER A 144 50.98 31.27 2.64
CA SER A 144 50.99 32.29 1.58
C SER A 144 51.54 31.83 0.21
N ASN A 145 51.79 30.53 0.00
CA ASN A 145 52.31 30.00 -1.26
C ASN A 145 51.44 28.82 -1.77
N PRO A 146 50.45 29.08 -2.65
CA PRO A 146 49.50 28.05 -3.12
C PRO A 146 50.09 27.01 -4.06
N SER A 147 51.34 27.21 -4.51
CA SER A 147 52.00 26.43 -5.57
C SER A 147 52.75 25.19 -5.06
N GLU A 148 52.85 25.02 -3.75
CA GLU A 148 53.46 23.84 -3.08
C GLU A 148 52.40 23.01 -2.33
N LEU A 149 51.12 23.36 -2.51
CA LEU A 149 50.01 22.53 -2.06
C LEU A 149 49.80 21.43 -3.09
N GLU A 150 50.16 20.20 -2.73
CA GLU A 150 49.86 18.99 -3.51
C GLU A 150 48.34 18.79 -3.60
N ILE A 151 47.71 19.50 -4.53
CA ILE A 151 46.29 19.34 -4.88
C ILE A 151 46.01 17.88 -5.31
N GLY A 152 47.01 17.18 -5.82
CA GLY A 152 46.97 15.75 -6.12
C GLY A 152 46.82 14.87 -4.87
N ASP A 153 47.45 15.22 -3.76
CA ASP A 153 47.37 14.45 -2.50
C ASP A 153 46.04 14.68 -1.78
N ILE A 154 45.49 15.90 -1.86
CA ILE A 154 44.13 16.16 -1.38
C ILE A 154 43.10 15.42 -2.25
N GLN A 155 43.24 15.40 -3.57
CA GLN A 155 42.36 14.63 -4.46
C GLN A 155 42.47 13.12 -4.20
N ASN A 156 43.67 12.59 -3.98
CA ASN A 156 43.87 11.17 -3.67
C ASN A 156 43.32 10.81 -2.29
N GLN A 157 43.47 11.67 -1.28
CA GLN A 157 42.89 11.47 0.05
C GLN A 157 41.36 11.60 0.04
N VAL A 158 40.79 12.53 -0.73
CA VAL A 158 39.35 12.67 -0.91
C VAL A 158 38.78 11.48 -1.68
N ASN A 159 39.43 11.05 -2.76
CA ASN A 159 39.02 9.88 -3.52
C ASN A 159 39.12 8.60 -2.67
N ALA A 160 40.18 8.42 -1.88
CA ALA A 160 40.28 7.31 -0.92
C ALA A 160 39.20 7.38 0.18
N ALA A 161 38.82 8.57 0.64
CA ALA A 161 37.72 8.76 1.59
C ALA A 161 36.32 8.59 0.97
N LEU A 162 36.19 8.68 -0.35
CA LEU A 162 34.96 8.38 -1.10
C LEU A 162 34.86 6.89 -1.46
N GLU A 163 36.00 6.24 -1.75
CA GLU A 163 36.07 4.79 -2.03
C GLU A 163 35.77 3.94 -0.79
N ASN A 164 36.09 4.45 0.41
CA ASN A 164 35.73 3.84 1.69
C ASN A 164 34.33 4.24 2.20
N LEU A 165 33.56 5.02 1.43
CA LEU A 165 32.18 5.33 1.77
C LEU A 165 31.28 4.16 1.36
N GLU A 166 31.47 3.03 2.03
CA GLU A 166 30.54 1.92 1.96
C GLU A 166 29.21 2.42 2.56
N LEU A 167 28.16 2.42 1.74
CA LEU A 167 26.83 2.81 2.19
C LEU A 167 26.43 1.89 3.36
N PRO A 168 25.86 2.42 4.46
CA PRO A 168 25.48 1.64 5.64
C PRO A 168 24.22 0.81 5.39
N ILE A 169 24.26 -0.06 4.38
CA ILE A 169 23.20 -0.96 3.94
C ILE A 169 23.82 -2.34 3.64
N GLY A 170 23.08 -3.42 3.89
CA GLY A 170 23.56 -4.79 3.67
C GLY A 170 24.26 -5.43 4.88
N TRP A 171 24.43 -6.74 4.83
CA TRP A 171 24.89 -7.58 5.97
C TRP A 171 26.40 -7.53 6.22
N GLY A 172 27.17 -6.84 5.37
CA GLY A 172 28.65 -6.79 5.43
C GLY A 172 29.23 -5.66 6.29
N GLN A 173 28.40 -4.80 6.86
CA GLN A 173 28.82 -3.60 7.59
C GLN A 173 28.49 -3.72 9.09
N GLU A 174 28.89 -4.81 9.74
CA GLU A 174 29.01 -4.77 11.20
C GLU A 174 30.24 -3.92 11.54
N GLN A 175 30.02 -2.61 11.66
CA GLN A 175 30.87 -1.81 12.54
C GLN A 175 30.62 -2.34 13.94
N THR A 176 31.41 -3.37 14.30
CA THR A 176 31.62 -3.77 15.67
C THR A 176 32.11 -2.52 16.37
N ASN A 177 31.21 -1.81 17.03
CA ASN A 177 31.57 -0.97 18.16
C ASN A 177 32.22 -1.95 19.14
N LYS A 178 33.53 -2.16 19.03
CA LYS A 178 34.38 -2.78 20.06
C LYS A 178 34.47 -1.81 21.24
N THR A 179 33.31 -1.39 21.74
CA THR A 179 33.21 -0.72 23.01
C THR A 179 32.93 -1.85 23.98
N SER A 180 33.96 -2.25 24.72
CA SER A 180 33.87 -3.18 25.85
C SER A 180 32.84 -2.65 26.85
N VAL A 181 31.57 -2.97 26.65
CA VAL A 181 30.47 -2.44 27.46
C VAL A 181 29.64 -3.60 27.98
N SER A 182 29.42 -3.55 29.29
CA SER A 182 28.65 -4.45 30.15
C SER A 182 27.52 -5.23 29.45
N LYS A 183 27.40 -6.51 29.81
CA LYS A 183 26.42 -7.51 29.35
C LYS A 183 24.94 -7.08 29.42
N SER A 184 24.60 -5.97 30.09
CA SER A 184 23.25 -5.40 30.11
C SER A 184 22.92 -4.50 28.90
N ILE A 185 23.94 -4.00 28.17
CA ILE A 185 23.78 -3.09 27.03
C ILE A 185 23.54 -3.84 25.70
N THR A 186 23.82 -5.15 25.66
CA THR A 186 23.59 -6.00 24.47
C THR A 186 22.11 -6.14 24.08
N TYR A 187 21.19 -6.18 25.06
CA TYR A 187 19.75 -6.26 24.76
C TYR A 187 19.19 -4.95 24.19
N LEU A 188 19.75 -3.80 24.62
CA LEU A 188 19.34 -2.49 24.14
C LEU A 188 19.80 -2.25 22.70
N GLU A 189 20.98 -2.74 22.32
CA GLU A 189 21.46 -2.67 20.94
C GLU A 189 20.63 -3.55 19.98
N GLY A 190 20.28 -4.76 20.42
CA GLY A 190 19.36 -5.63 19.66
C GLY A 190 17.99 -4.99 19.46
N LEU A 191 17.44 -4.34 20.50
CA LEU A 191 16.17 -3.63 20.42
C LEU A 191 16.24 -2.42 19.46
N LYS A 192 17.35 -1.68 19.46
CA LYS A 192 17.57 -0.58 18.51
C LYS A 192 17.57 -1.08 17.06
N LYS A 193 18.26 -2.18 16.75
CA LYS A 193 18.25 -2.79 15.40
C LYS A 193 16.83 -3.20 14.98
N ILE A 194 16.07 -3.83 15.88
CA ILE A 194 14.68 -4.23 15.62
C ILE A 194 13.79 -3.01 15.36
N LEU A 195 13.93 -1.95 16.17
CA LEU A 195 13.21 -0.70 15.98
C LEU A 195 13.58 -0.03 14.65
N GLY A 196 14.86 -0.08 14.28
CA GLY A 196 15.39 0.39 13.01
C GLY A 196 14.74 -0.27 11.80
N TRP A 197 14.73 -1.60 11.79
CA TRP A 197 14.06 -2.38 10.74
C TRP A 197 12.55 -2.17 10.72
N LEU A 198 11.92 -1.97 11.89
CA LEU A 198 10.49 -1.67 11.97
C LEU A 198 10.20 -0.30 11.35
N ILE A 199 10.98 0.73 11.65
CA ILE A 199 10.84 2.07 11.07
C ILE A 199 11.08 2.03 9.55
N SER A 200 12.10 1.31 9.09
CA SER A 200 12.36 1.11 7.66
C SER A 200 11.21 0.39 6.96
N GLY A 201 10.69 -0.68 7.56
CA GLY A 201 9.53 -1.41 7.03
C GLY A 201 8.27 -0.56 6.96
N ILE A 202 8.01 0.25 8.00
CA ILE A 202 6.90 1.24 7.99
C ILE A 202 7.09 2.22 6.84
N ALA A 203 8.28 2.80 6.70
CA ALA A 203 8.58 3.79 5.68
C ALA A 203 8.35 3.27 4.26
N ILE A 204 8.78 2.04 3.98
CA ILE A 204 8.58 1.36 2.69
C ILE A 204 7.10 1.02 2.47
N SER A 205 6.41 0.55 3.50
CA SER A 205 5.01 0.10 3.40
C SER A 205 3.99 1.22 3.20
N MET A 206 4.27 2.44 3.68
CA MET A 206 3.33 3.56 3.63
C MET A 206 3.35 4.32 2.29
N GLY A 207 4.41 4.17 1.49
CA GLY A 207 4.55 4.79 0.17
C GLY A 207 4.63 6.33 0.19
N GLY A 208 4.72 6.95 -1.00
CA GLY A 208 4.94 8.40 -1.15
C GLY A 208 3.78 9.27 -0.64
N HIS A 209 2.54 8.81 -0.75
CA HIS A 209 1.35 9.58 -0.33
C HIS A 209 1.34 9.90 1.17
N PHE A 210 1.83 8.98 2.01
CA PHE A 210 1.93 9.23 3.46
C PHE A 210 2.93 10.33 3.78
N TRP A 211 4.15 10.23 3.24
CA TRP A 211 5.23 11.18 3.50
C TRP A 211 4.89 12.58 2.99
N PHE A 212 4.21 12.69 1.84
CA PHE A 212 3.70 13.96 1.33
C PHE A 212 2.70 14.59 2.29
N ASN A 213 1.70 13.82 2.76
CA ASN A 213 0.69 14.31 3.69
C ASN A 213 1.29 14.69 5.06
N LEU A 214 2.30 13.95 5.53
CA LEU A 214 3.00 14.25 6.78
C LEU A 214 3.73 15.61 6.67
N LEU A 215 4.45 15.83 5.56
CA LEU A 215 5.16 17.08 5.31
C LEU A 215 4.19 18.27 5.18
N GLU A 216 3.07 18.08 4.47
CA GLU A 216 2.03 19.11 4.35
C GLU A 216 1.47 19.51 5.72
N ASN A 217 1.18 18.52 6.58
CA ASN A 217 0.68 18.77 7.93
C ASN A 217 1.70 19.51 8.81
N ILE A 218 2.98 19.11 8.77
CA ILE A 218 4.04 19.77 9.54
C ILE A 218 4.23 21.22 9.08
N TYR A 219 4.22 21.45 7.76
CA TYR A 219 4.33 22.80 7.21
C TYR A 219 3.14 23.68 7.61
N ARG A 220 1.93 23.12 7.63
CA ARG A 220 0.70 23.84 8.00
C ARG A 220 0.64 24.21 9.48
N VAL A 221 1.28 23.45 10.38
CA VAL A 221 1.32 23.75 11.83
C VAL A 221 2.36 24.83 12.17
N LYS A 222 3.36 25.05 11.30
CA LYS A 222 4.41 26.04 11.52
C LYS A 222 4.06 27.45 11.00
N LYS A 223 2.82 27.64 10.54
CA LYS A 223 2.26 28.90 10.05
C LYS A 223 1.06 29.29 10.90
#